data_AF-A0A0F5PMY3-F1
#
_entry.id   AF-A0A0F5PMY3-F1
#
_cell.length_a   1.000
_cell.length_b   1.000
_cell.length_c   1.000
_cell.angle_alpha   90.00
_cell.angle_beta   90.00
_cell.angle_gamma   90.00
#
_symmetry.space_group_name_H-M   'P 1'
#
loop_
_entity.id
_entity.type
_entity.pdbx_description
1 polymer ?
#
loop_
_entity_poly.entity_id
_entity_poly.type
_entity_poly.pdbx_seq_one_letter_code
_entity_poly.pdbx_strand_id
1 'polypeptide(L)'
;MVESIANTFGKNCEVALHDLSSPQSPIIAIANGHVTGREKGSPLPDVIQKALKSDSLEDMINFKNKSRDGKILKSSAIFIKDENGRPVGCLTINIDISEFILVKNTLSEFCEISEPSQGKQGILHRQC
;
A
#
# COMPACT_ATOMS: atom_id res chain seq x y z
N MET A 1 19.09 -7.02 4.74
CA MET A 1 17.95 -6.98 3.80
C MET A 1 16.91 -5.94 4.21
N VAL A 2 16.25 -6.09 5.37
CA VAL A 2 15.19 -5.18 5.83
C VAL A 2 15.64 -3.70 5.83
N GLU A 3 16.72 -3.38 6.54
CA GLU A 3 17.24 -2.01 6.58
C GLU A 3 17.72 -1.52 5.21
N SER A 4 18.37 -2.38 4.43
CA SER A 4 18.91 -2.02 3.11
C SER A 4 17.80 -1.58 2.14
N ILE A 5 16.69 -2.32 2.08
CA ILE A 5 15.54 -1.97 1.21
C ILE A 5 14.88 -0.68 1.72
N ALA A 6 14.60 -0.59 3.02
CA ALA A 6 13.97 0.60 3.61
C ALA A 6 14.81 1.86 3.35
N ASN A 7 16.13 1.79 3.58
CA ASN A 7 17.04 2.91 3.38
C ASN A 7 17.21 3.29 1.90
N THR A 8 17.05 2.33 0.97
CA THR A 8 17.10 2.60 -0.47
C THR A 8 15.94 3.51 -0.92
N PHE A 9 14.74 3.27 -0.37
CA PHE A 9 13.53 4.05 -0.70
C PHE A 9 13.25 5.21 0.26
N GLY A 10 14.01 5.31 1.35
CA GLY A 10 13.91 6.38 2.34
C GLY A 10 12.79 6.19 3.36
N LYS A 11 12.57 7.24 4.16
CA LYS A 11 11.72 7.20 5.37
C LYS A 11 10.29 6.71 5.15
N ASN A 12 9.72 6.90 3.97
CA ASN A 12 8.33 6.52 3.66
C ASN A 12 8.18 5.03 3.33
N CYS A 13 9.28 4.27 3.26
CA CYS A 13 9.29 2.84 2.96
C CYS A 13 9.55 2.02 4.23
N GLU A 14 8.51 1.35 4.73
CA GLU A 14 8.62 0.35 5.77
C GLU A 14 8.87 -1.02 5.17
N VAL A 15 9.79 -1.75 5.79
CA VAL A 15 10.05 -3.14 5.45
C VAL A 15 9.99 -3.94 6.75
N ALA A 16 9.20 -5.01 6.77
CA ALA A 16 9.10 -5.89 7.92
C ALA A 16 9.20 -7.36 7.52
N LEU A 17 9.99 -8.12 8.27
CA LEU A 17 10.15 -9.56 8.14
C LEU A 17 9.39 -10.24 9.28
N HIS A 18 8.47 -11.12 8.92
CA HIS A 18 7.71 -11.95 9.83
C HIS A 18 8.28 -13.38 9.87
N ASP A 19 8.31 -13.97 11.06
CA ASP A 19 8.54 -15.40 11.25
C ASP A 19 7.21 -16.14 11.21
N LEU A 20 6.97 -16.96 10.19
CA LEU A 20 5.71 -17.72 10.06
C LEU A 20 5.76 -19.08 10.74
N SER A 21 6.90 -19.49 11.30
CA SER A 21 7.01 -20.74 12.06
C SER A 21 6.37 -20.64 13.46
N SER A 22 6.14 -19.42 13.96
CA SER A 22 5.46 -19.14 15.21
C SER A 22 3.95 -18.89 15.02
N PRO A 23 3.08 -19.39 15.94
CA PRO A 23 1.62 -19.21 15.85
C PRO A 23 1.17 -17.74 15.76
N GLN A 24 1.89 -16.82 16.39
CA GLN A 24 1.57 -15.38 16.37
C GLN A 24 2.12 -14.66 15.13
N SER A 25 2.98 -15.35 14.37
CA SER A 25 3.67 -14.86 13.19
C SER A 25 4.29 -13.46 13.37
N PRO A 26 5.10 -13.24 14.42
CA PRO A 26 5.53 -11.91 14.83
C PRO A 26 6.54 -11.30 13.85
N ILE A 27 6.60 -9.98 13.83
CA ILE A 27 7.71 -9.24 13.21
C ILE A 27 9.01 -9.54 13.96
N ILE A 28 10.00 -10.11 13.28
CA ILE A 28 11.34 -10.36 13.82
C ILE A 28 12.36 -9.28 13.45
N ALA A 29 12.12 -8.56 12.34
CA ALA A 29 12.90 -7.40 11.93
C ALA A 29 12.01 -6.38 11.23
N ILE A 30 12.22 -5.09 11.51
CA ILE A 30 11.46 -4.00 10.89
C ILE A 30 12.35 -2.75 10.78
N ALA A 31 12.21 -2.05 9.67
CA ALA A 31 12.76 -0.72 9.44
C ALA A 31 11.61 0.24 9.07
N ASN A 32 11.70 1.48 9.52
CA ASN A 32 10.69 2.53 9.33
C ASN A 32 9.27 2.14 9.81
N GLY A 33 9.15 1.42 10.94
CA GLY A 33 7.87 0.99 11.50
C GLY A 33 6.85 2.11 11.80
N HIS A 34 7.29 3.37 11.84
CA HIS A 34 6.43 4.55 11.94
C HIS A 34 5.49 4.75 10.73
N VAL A 35 5.75 4.11 9.58
CA VAL A 35 4.86 4.18 8.42
C VAL A 35 3.52 3.53 8.75
N THR A 36 3.52 2.32 9.31
CA THR A 36 2.29 1.62 9.70
C THR A 36 1.97 1.65 11.20
N GLY A 37 2.90 2.15 12.01
CA GLY A 37 2.82 2.14 13.47
C GLY A 37 3.10 0.76 14.08
N ARG A 38 3.83 -0.11 13.36
CA ARG A 38 4.19 -1.46 13.81
C ARG A 38 5.63 -1.49 14.33
N GLU A 39 5.92 -2.49 15.15
CA GLU A 39 7.22 -2.72 15.77
C GLU A 39 7.55 -4.21 15.84
N LYS A 40 8.77 -4.57 16.28
CA LYS A 40 9.13 -5.98 16.53
C LYS A 40 8.12 -6.61 17.50
N GLY A 41 7.70 -7.83 17.21
CA GLY A 41 6.65 -8.52 17.97
C GLY A 41 5.22 -8.20 17.53
N SER A 42 4.99 -7.15 16.70
CA SER A 42 3.66 -6.92 16.13
C SER A 42 3.19 -8.13 15.31
N PRO A 43 1.89 -8.48 15.37
CA PRO A 43 1.37 -9.66 14.68
C PRO A 43 1.36 -9.48 13.16
N LEU A 44 1.22 -10.59 12.45
CA LEU A 44 1.01 -10.60 11.00
C LEU A 44 -0.30 -9.86 10.63
N PRO A 45 -0.33 -9.02 9.59
CA PRO A 45 -1.56 -8.36 9.15
C PRO A 45 -2.67 -9.36 8.80
N ASP A 46 -3.92 -9.05 9.15
CA ASP A 46 -5.08 -9.92 8.94
C ASP A 46 -5.27 -10.35 7.47
N VAL A 47 -4.97 -9.46 6.52
CA VAL A 47 -5.05 -9.77 5.09
C VAL A 47 -4.07 -10.89 4.70
N ILE A 48 -2.88 -10.90 5.28
CA ILE A 48 -1.86 -11.92 5.04
C ILE A 48 -2.20 -13.19 5.82
N GLN A 49 -2.73 -13.08 7.05
CA GLN A 49 -3.24 -14.24 7.80
C GLN A 49 -4.36 -14.99 7.03
N LYS A 50 -5.22 -14.25 6.33
CA LYS A 50 -6.26 -14.86 5.48
C LYS A 50 -5.65 -15.55 4.26
N ALA A 51 -4.64 -14.94 3.62
CA ALA A 51 -3.91 -15.57 2.51
C ALA A 51 -3.21 -16.86 2.93
N LEU A 52 -2.67 -16.94 4.15
CA LEU A 52 -2.06 -18.19 4.66
C LEU A 52 -3.06 -19.35 4.82
N LYS A 53 -4.37 -19.09 4.79
CA LYS A 53 -5.43 -20.09 4.91
C LYS A 53 -6.03 -20.49 3.56
N SER A 54 -5.59 -19.90 2.44
CA SER A 54 -6.08 -20.29 1.12
C SER A 54 -5.35 -21.51 0.58
N ASP A 55 -6.02 -22.25 -0.31
CA ASP A 55 -5.48 -23.47 -0.94
C ASP A 55 -4.24 -23.19 -1.81
N SER A 56 -4.15 -21.98 -2.39
CA SER A 56 -2.98 -21.48 -3.11
C SER A 56 -2.41 -20.27 -2.37
N LEU A 57 -1.17 -20.39 -1.88
CA LEU A 57 -0.43 -19.28 -1.27
C LEU A 57 0.48 -18.62 -2.31
N GLU A 58 0.08 -17.42 -2.72
CA GLU A 58 0.76 -16.60 -3.72
C GLU A 58 1.20 -15.26 -3.12
N ASP A 59 2.30 -14.74 -3.67
CA ASP A 59 2.78 -13.41 -3.29
C ASP A 59 1.76 -12.34 -3.67
N MET A 60 1.57 -11.38 -2.76
CA MET A 60 0.70 -10.24 -3.00
C MET A 60 1.57 -9.06 -3.39
N ILE A 61 1.63 -8.70 -4.67
CA ILE A 61 2.57 -7.68 -5.17
C ILE A 61 1.82 -6.41 -5.59
N ASN A 62 2.35 -5.25 -5.20
CA ASN A 62 1.92 -3.95 -5.68
C ASN A 62 0.41 -3.66 -5.49
N PHE A 63 -0.12 -4.00 -4.31
CA PHE A 63 -1.53 -3.75 -3.98
C PHE A 63 -1.68 -2.51 -3.10
N LYS A 64 -2.87 -1.90 -3.14
CA LYS A 64 -3.22 -0.77 -2.28
C LYS A 64 -3.62 -1.27 -0.90
N ASN A 65 -3.05 -0.68 0.14
CA ASN A 65 -3.42 -0.92 1.53
C ASN A 65 -3.63 0.41 2.26
N LYS A 66 -4.12 0.36 3.50
CA LYS A 66 -4.20 1.51 4.40
C LYS A 66 -3.56 1.18 5.74
N SER A 67 -2.78 2.10 6.28
CA SER A 67 -2.30 2.02 7.66
C SER A 67 -3.44 2.29 8.64
N ARG A 68 -3.19 2.03 9.94
CA ARG A 68 -4.14 2.31 11.02
C ARG A 68 -4.46 3.80 11.16
N ASP A 69 -3.49 4.67 10.87
CA ASP A 69 -3.63 6.13 10.89
C ASP A 69 -4.14 6.71 9.56
N GLY A 70 -4.50 5.86 8.59
CA GLY A 70 -5.20 6.26 7.37
C GLY A 70 -4.31 6.63 6.17
N LYS A 71 -2.98 6.50 6.28
CA LYS A 71 -2.06 6.65 5.13
C LYS A 71 -2.41 5.65 4.04
N ILE A 72 -2.25 6.08 2.79
CA ILE A 72 -2.44 5.23 1.62
C ILE A 72 -1.11 4.55 1.31
N LEU A 73 -1.11 3.23 1.34
CA LEU A 73 0.09 2.43 1.18
C LEU A 73 0.10 1.70 -0.17
N LYS A 74 1.26 1.70 -0.82
CA LYS A 74 1.59 0.76 -1.90
C LYS A 74 2.38 -0.39 -1.29
N SER A 75 1.82 -1.60 -1.33
CA SER A 75 2.28 -2.70 -0.49
C SER A 75 2.63 -3.94 -1.31
N SER A 76 3.58 -4.73 -0.80
CA SER A 76 3.85 -6.09 -1.23
C SER A 76 4.05 -7.01 -0.03
N ALA A 77 3.62 -8.26 -0.13
CA ALA A 77 3.87 -9.35 0.81
C ALA A 77 4.43 -10.56 0.04
N ILE A 78 5.66 -10.94 0.37
CA ILE A 78 6.42 -11.99 -0.31
C ILE A 78 6.65 -13.13 0.67
N PHE A 79 6.21 -14.33 0.32
CA PHE A 79 6.33 -15.50 1.18
C PHE A 79 7.66 -16.21 0.95
N ILE A 80 8.39 -16.45 2.05
CA ILE A 80 9.62 -17.23 2.05
C ILE A 80 9.24 -18.66 2.40
N LYS A 81 9.56 -19.59 1.51
CA LYS A 81 9.21 -21.02 1.63
C LYS A 81 10.45 -21.86 1.94
N ASP A 82 10.28 -22.93 2.70
CA ASP A 82 11.31 -23.95 2.90
C ASP A 82 11.47 -24.84 1.65
N GLU A 83 12.39 -25.81 1.71
CA GLU A 83 12.63 -26.80 0.66
C GLU A 83 11.41 -27.69 0.33
N ASN A 84 10.43 -27.76 1.23
CA ASN A 84 9.19 -28.51 1.06
C ASN A 84 8.03 -27.62 0.57
N GLY A 85 8.29 -26.34 0.27
CA GLY A 85 7.29 -25.37 -0.16
C GLY A 85 6.43 -24.79 0.98
N ARG A 86 6.74 -25.10 2.25
CA ARG A 86 6.00 -24.57 3.42
C ARG A 86 6.41 -23.13 3.68
N PRO A 87 5.47 -22.19 3.89
CA PRO A 87 5.79 -20.81 4.22
C PRO A 87 6.41 -20.73 5.63
N VAL A 88 7.64 -20.22 5.71
CA VAL A 88 8.39 -20.05 6.98
C VAL A 88 8.66 -18.58 7.31
N GLY A 89 8.48 -17.68 6.35
CA GLY A 89 8.62 -16.24 6.57
C GLY A 89 7.75 -15.42 5.63
N CYS A 90 7.55 -14.14 5.96
CA CYS A 90 6.90 -13.18 5.07
C CYS A 90 7.63 -11.84 5.13
N LEU A 91 8.14 -11.39 3.97
CA LEU A 91 8.68 -10.05 3.82
C LEU A 91 7.59 -9.12 3.32
N THR A 92 7.28 -8.09 4.11
CA THR A 92 6.35 -7.03 3.73
C THR A 92 7.10 -5.75 3.41
N ILE A 93 6.68 -5.07 2.35
CA ILE A 93 7.19 -3.76 1.93
C ILE A 93 5.97 -2.85 1.82
N ASN A 94 5.96 -1.74 2.56
CA ASN A 94 4.86 -0.78 2.57
C ASN A 94 5.41 0.62 2.34
N ILE A 95 4.97 1.28 1.26
CA ILE A 95 5.38 2.64 0.94
C ILE A 95 4.19 3.57 1.16
N ASP A 96 4.34 4.58 2.02
CA ASP A 96 3.38 5.67 2.13
C ASP A 96 3.42 6.52 0.86
N ILE A 97 2.34 6.46 0.08
CA ILE A 97 2.17 7.20 -1.17
C ILE A 97 1.19 8.37 -1.03
N SER A 98 0.80 8.74 0.19
CA SER A 98 -0.24 9.76 0.45
C SER A 98 0.14 11.12 -0.15
N GLU A 99 1.36 11.58 0.07
CA GLU A 99 1.88 12.85 -0.49
C GLU A 99 1.97 12.80 -2.02
N PHE A 100 2.35 11.66 -2.59
CA PHE A 100 2.41 11.50 -4.05
C PHE A 100 1.02 11.56 -4.69
N ILE A 101 0.00 11.02 -4.02
CA ILE A 101 -1.38 11.13 -4.47
C ILE A 101 -1.84 12.59 -4.41
N LEU A 102 -1.48 13.33 -3.36
CA LEU A 102 -1.79 14.76 -3.26
C LEU A 102 -1.16 15.53 -4.44
N VAL A 103 0.14 15.36 -4.66
CA VAL A 103 0.85 16.01 -5.79
C VAL A 103 0.21 15.64 -7.13
N LYS A 104 -0.10 14.35 -7.34
CA LYS A 104 -0.77 13.89 -8.57
C LYS A 104 -2.11 14.61 -8.77
N ASN A 105 -2.91 14.74 -7.72
CA ASN A 105 -4.22 15.38 -7.81
C ASN A 105 -4.07 16.89 -8.06
N THR A 106 -3.18 17.58 -7.35
CA THR A 106 -2.90 19.00 -7.57
C THR A 106 -2.46 19.30 -9.00
N LEU A 107 -1.58 18.45 -9.56
CA LEU A 107 -1.17 18.60 -10.96
C LEU A 107 -2.32 18.32 -11.93
N SER A 108 -3.18 17.35 -11.61
CA SER A 108 -4.33 17.00 -12.45
C SER A 108 -5.34 18.15 -12.50
N GLU A 109 -5.62 18.78 -11.35
CA GLU A 109 -6.48 19.96 -11.23
C GLU A 109 -5.89 21.18 -11.95
N PHE A 110 -4.58 21.43 -11.78
CA PHE A 110 -3.92 22.57 -12.43
C PHE A 110 -3.93 22.47 -13.97
N CYS A 111 -3.78 21.26 -14.50
CA CYS A 111 -3.75 21.00 -15.93
C CYS A 111 -5.16 20.90 -16.56
N GLU A 112 -6.24 21.03 -15.78
CA GLU A 112 -7.60 20.94 -16.29
C GLU A 112 -7.96 22.18 -17.14
N ILE A 113 -8.25 21.95 -18.43
CA ILE A 113 -8.70 23.01 -19.36
C ILE A 113 -10.20 22.87 -19.52
N SER A 114 -10.95 23.88 -19.08
CA SER A 114 -12.38 23.95 -19.34
C SER A 114 -12.64 24.33 -20.80
N GLU A 115 -13.55 23.60 -21.45
CA GLU A 115 -14.06 24.02 -22.76
C GLU A 115 -14.90 25.29 -22.59
N PRO A 116 -14.81 26.27 -23.50
CA PRO A 116 -15.69 27.42 -23.50
C PRO A 116 -17.14 26.94 -23.56
N SER A 117 -17.93 27.27 -22.53
CA SER A 117 -19.36 27.00 -22.51
C SER A 117 -20.02 27.63 -23.73
N GLN A 118 -20.51 26.81 -24.67
CA GLN A 118 -21.35 27.29 -25.77
C GLN A 118 -22.59 27.94 -25.15
N GLY A 119 -22.66 29.27 -25.23
CA GLY A 119 -23.78 30.05 -24.73
C GLY A 119 -25.08 29.56 -25.36
N LYS A 120 -26.06 29.21 -24.52
CA LYS A 120 -27.44 29.00 -24.96
C LYS A 120 -27.89 30.29 -25.65
N GLN A 121 -27.95 30.30 -26.98
CA GLN A 121 -28.62 31.36 -27.73
C GLN A 121 -30.07 31.38 -27.26
N GLY A 122 -30.45 32.50 -26.63
CA GLY A 122 -31.82 32.75 -26.21
C GLY A 122 -32.74 32.73 -27.43
N ILE A 123 -33.65 31.77 -27.46
CA ILE A 123 -34.80 31.84 -28.36
C ILE A 123 -35.72 32.90 -27.79
N LEU A 124 -35.59 34.13 -28.28
CA LEU A 124 -36.64 35.15 -28.17
C LEU A 124 -37.89 34.60 -28.88
N HIS A 125 -38.85 34.09 -28.10
CA HIS A 125 -40.20 33.88 -28.59
C HIS A 125 -40.87 35.26 -28.69
N ARG A 126 -40.92 35.82 -29.91
CA ARG A 126 -41.80 36.95 -30.22
C ARG A 126 -43.24 36.45 -30.25
N GLN A 127 -44.11 37.17 -29.55
CA GLN A 127 -45.56 37.13 -29.74
C GLN A 127 -45.91 37.46 -31.19
N CYS A 128 -46.78 36.63 -31.78
CA CYS A 128 -47.83 37.00 -32.73
C CYS A 128 -48.96 35.97 -32.60
#